data_AF-A0A316Z495-F1
#
_entry.id   AF-A0A316Z495-F1
#
_cell.length_a   1.000
_cell.length_b   1.000
_cell.length_c   1.000
_cell.angle_alpha   90.00
_cell.angle_beta   90.00
_cell.angle_gamma   90.00
#
_symmetry.space_group_name_H-M   'P 1'
#
loop_
_entity.id
_entity.type
_entity.pdbx_description
1 polymer ?
#
loop_
_entity_poly.entity_id
_entity_poly.type
_entity_poly.pdbx_seq_one_letter_code
_entity_poly.pdbx_strand_id
1 'polypeptide(L)'
;MYLLGAHLPDHKLVRIALTGFYGISYHVARQLCARLSLHDSATVASLSDAQINQLSAYLSAPTSVPARAASPTSADAQVVFARDAAPSSSSSSAGSSSSSAPLPPSQRASPFEDPLRSIVLEADLRRQHTANIAHHRTVGTYIGRRHVQGLPVRGQRTRRNAQTAKKLNRMERRQYSSYTSAAASAPPQAPAPTSAGPLSTLLRSLAARRFGAA
;
A
#
# COMPACT_ATOMS: atom_id res chain seq x y z
N MET A 1 13.47 -2.89 -7.08
CA MET A 1 13.48 -1.42 -7.29
C MET A 1 12.99 -0.68 -6.03
N TYR A 2 13.46 0.53 -5.73
CA TYR A 2 12.91 1.38 -4.65
C TYR A 2 12.14 2.57 -5.22
N LEU A 3 10.94 2.85 -4.68
CA LEU A 3 10.09 3.95 -5.11
C LEU A 3 9.37 4.56 -3.89
N LEU A 4 9.47 5.89 -3.70
CA LEU A 4 8.95 6.63 -2.54
C LEU A 4 9.34 6.01 -1.17
N GLY A 5 10.51 5.37 -1.10
CA GLY A 5 11.01 4.71 0.12
C GLY A 5 10.46 3.30 0.36
N ALA A 6 9.62 2.75 -0.53
CA ALA A 6 9.18 1.35 -0.49
C ALA A 6 9.92 0.49 -1.52
N HIS A 7 10.20 -0.76 -1.16
CA HIS A 7 10.83 -1.74 -2.05
C HIS A 7 9.78 -2.48 -2.90
N LEU A 8 9.89 -2.37 -4.21
CA LEU A 8 9.09 -3.14 -5.17
C LEU A 8 9.94 -4.32 -5.69
N PRO A 9 9.45 -5.56 -5.56
CA PRO A 9 10.11 -6.73 -6.10
C PRO A 9 9.99 -6.80 -7.64
N ASP A 10 11.12 -6.97 -8.32
CA ASP A 10 11.22 -6.81 -9.77
C ASP A 10 10.50 -7.91 -10.57
N HIS A 11 10.42 -9.13 -10.01
CA HIS A 11 9.77 -10.29 -10.62
C HIS A 11 8.23 -10.24 -10.58
N LYS A 12 7.65 -9.32 -9.80
CA LYS A 12 6.19 -9.22 -9.70
C LYS A 12 5.63 -8.34 -10.80
N LEU A 13 4.36 -8.57 -11.09
CA LEU A 13 3.56 -7.70 -11.94
C LEU A 13 3.36 -6.35 -11.26
N VAL A 14 3.40 -5.26 -12.05
CA VAL A 14 3.27 -3.89 -11.52
C VAL A 14 2.00 -3.72 -10.69
N ARG A 15 0.86 -4.22 -11.19
CA ARG A 15 -0.43 -4.17 -10.46
C ARG A 15 -0.38 -4.83 -9.08
N ILE A 16 0.41 -5.88 -8.91
CA ILE A 16 0.55 -6.60 -7.64
C ILE A 16 1.58 -5.87 -6.77
N ALA A 17 2.71 -5.47 -7.34
CA ALA A 17 3.75 -4.74 -6.63
C ALA A 17 3.22 -3.43 -6.00
N LEU A 18 2.35 -2.71 -6.70
CA LEU A 18 1.72 -1.49 -6.21
C LEU A 18 0.85 -1.69 -4.97
N THR A 19 0.25 -2.87 -4.78
CA THR A 19 -0.53 -3.18 -3.55
C THR A 19 0.36 -3.33 -2.31
N GLY A 20 1.68 -3.37 -2.48
CA GLY A 20 2.62 -3.28 -1.37
C GLY A 20 2.62 -1.91 -0.70
N PHE A 21 2.19 -0.85 -1.42
CA PHE A 21 2.11 0.47 -0.86
C PHE A 21 0.89 0.62 0.06
N TYR A 22 1.10 1.19 1.23
CA TYR A 22 0.03 1.50 2.16
C TYR A 22 -0.89 2.59 1.59
N GLY A 23 -2.17 2.24 1.43
CA GLY A 23 -3.19 3.09 0.81
C GLY A 23 -3.52 2.71 -0.64
N ILE A 24 -2.73 1.85 -1.28
CA ILE A 24 -3.02 1.38 -2.65
C ILE A 24 -3.70 0.01 -2.62
N SER A 25 -4.94 -0.05 -3.11
CA SER A 25 -5.68 -1.29 -3.27
C SER A 25 -5.50 -1.89 -4.67
N TYR A 26 -5.95 -3.13 -4.86
CA TYR A 26 -5.92 -3.80 -6.16
C TYR A 26 -6.64 -3.01 -7.27
N HIS A 27 -7.79 -2.42 -6.96
CA HIS A 27 -8.56 -1.62 -7.91
C HIS A 27 -7.83 -0.34 -8.31
N VAL A 28 -7.28 0.36 -7.32
CA VAL A 28 -6.51 1.60 -7.52
C VAL A 28 -5.26 1.32 -8.36
N ALA A 29 -4.53 0.25 -8.05
CA ALA A 29 -3.35 -0.16 -8.81
C ALA A 29 -3.68 -0.46 -10.28
N ARG A 30 -4.79 -1.14 -10.56
CA ARG A 30 -5.22 -1.40 -11.95
C ARG A 30 -5.59 -0.13 -12.69
N GLN A 31 -6.31 0.77 -12.03
CA GLN A 31 -6.71 2.05 -12.60
C GLN A 31 -5.48 2.95 -12.86
N LEU A 32 -4.48 2.92 -11.99
CA LEU A 32 -3.18 3.57 -12.17
C LEU A 32 -2.44 3.03 -13.40
N CYS A 33 -2.33 1.70 -13.53
CA CYS A 33 -1.70 1.09 -14.70
C CYS A 33 -2.41 1.51 -16.00
N ALA A 34 -3.75 1.50 -16.01
CA ALA A 34 -4.53 1.93 -17.17
C ALA A 34 -4.28 3.40 -17.52
N ARG A 35 -4.14 4.28 -16.51
CA ARG A 35 -3.85 5.71 -16.72
C ARG A 35 -2.46 5.95 -17.28
N LEU A 36 -1.46 5.27 -16.75
CA LEU A 36 -0.06 5.35 -17.19
C LEU A 36 0.22 4.53 -18.46
N SER A 37 -0.82 3.95 -19.08
CA SER A 37 -0.71 3.08 -20.25
C SER A 37 0.26 1.91 -20.06
N LEU A 38 0.31 1.37 -18.83
CA LEU A 38 1.06 0.17 -18.49
C LEU A 38 0.20 -1.05 -18.74
N HIS A 39 0.79 -2.05 -19.40
CA HIS A 39 0.10 -3.29 -19.70
C HIS A 39 -0.16 -4.11 -18.42
N ASP A 40 -1.32 -4.79 -18.33
CA ASP A 40 -1.75 -5.57 -17.15
C ASP A 40 -0.79 -6.76 -16.82
N SER A 41 0.03 -7.19 -17.79
CA SER A 41 1.06 -8.23 -17.64
C SER A 41 2.49 -7.70 -17.48
N ALA A 42 2.70 -6.38 -17.47
CA ALA A 42 4.03 -5.81 -17.30
C ALA A 42 4.61 -6.17 -15.92
N THR A 43 5.87 -6.60 -15.90
CA THR A 43 6.64 -6.81 -14.66
C THR A 43 7.32 -5.51 -14.25
N VAL A 44 7.66 -5.38 -12.98
CA VAL A 44 8.38 -4.19 -12.47
C VAL A 44 9.75 -4.06 -13.16
N ALA A 45 10.40 -5.18 -13.44
CA ALA A 45 11.68 -5.22 -14.18
C ALA A 45 11.60 -4.66 -15.61
N SER A 46 10.45 -4.80 -16.28
CA SER A 46 10.29 -4.41 -17.68
C SER A 46 9.87 -2.94 -17.87
N LEU A 47 9.75 -2.17 -16.79
CA LEU A 47 9.36 -0.77 -16.86
C LEU A 47 10.51 0.11 -17.37
N SER A 48 10.19 1.03 -18.28
CA SER A 48 11.14 2.05 -18.73
C SER A 48 11.33 3.14 -17.66
N ASP A 49 12.48 3.82 -17.71
CA ASP A 49 12.77 4.94 -16.81
C ASP A 49 11.74 6.08 -16.91
N ALA A 50 11.22 6.33 -18.13
CA ALA A 50 10.16 7.31 -18.35
C ALA A 50 8.87 6.92 -17.61
N GLN A 51 8.47 5.65 -17.70
CA GLN A 51 7.30 5.13 -17.00
C GLN A 51 7.49 5.14 -15.48
N ILE A 52 8.70 4.85 -15.01
CA ILE A 52 9.08 4.93 -13.60
C ILE A 52 8.94 6.37 -13.10
N ASN A 53 9.45 7.34 -13.85
CA ASN A 53 9.36 8.76 -13.50
C ASN A 53 7.91 9.26 -13.47
N GLN A 54 7.09 8.82 -14.43
CA GLN A 54 5.65 9.13 -14.43
C GLN A 54 4.93 8.52 -13.23
N LEU A 55 5.25 7.27 -12.87
CA LEU A 55 4.67 6.60 -11.71
C LEU A 55 5.09 7.31 -10.42
N SER A 56 6.36 7.67 -10.29
CA SER A 56 6.89 8.45 -9.15
C SER A 56 6.19 9.80 -9.01
N ALA A 57 6.11 10.56 -10.10
CA ALA A 57 5.45 11.87 -10.13
C ALA A 57 3.97 11.76 -9.74
N TYR A 58 3.28 10.71 -10.21
CA TYR A 58 1.88 10.47 -9.87
C TYR A 58 1.69 10.13 -8.39
N LEU A 59 2.51 9.22 -7.85
CA LEU A 59 2.40 8.83 -6.44
C LEU A 59 2.76 10.00 -5.50
N SER A 60 3.68 10.88 -5.91
CA SER A 60 3.97 12.10 -5.15
C SER A 60 2.86 13.15 -5.26
N ALA A 61 2.24 13.28 -6.44
CA ALA A 61 1.21 14.26 -6.72
C ALA A 61 0.14 13.66 -7.66
N PRO A 62 -1.01 13.18 -7.13
CA PRO A 62 -2.01 12.46 -7.92
C PRO A 62 -2.76 13.33 -8.95
N THR A 63 -2.60 14.65 -8.88
CA THR A 63 -3.17 15.60 -9.83
C THR A 63 -2.32 15.78 -11.09
N SER A 64 -1.08 15.29 -11.10
CA SER A 64 -0.10 15.58 -12.15
C SER A 64 -0.38 14.90 -13.49
N VAL A 65 -1.02 13.74 -13.51
CA VAL A 65 -1.34 13.02 -14.77
C VAL A 65 -2.84 13.08 -15.04
N PRO A 66 -3.29 13.80 -16.08
CA PRO A 66 -4.70 13.86 -16.44
C PRO A 66 -5.21 12.47 -16.80
N ALA A 67 -6.43 12.15 -16.34
CA ALA A 67 -7.11 10.92 -16.75
C ALA A 67 -7.26 10.92 -18.28
N ARG A 68 -6.70 9.92 -18.96
CA ARG A 68 -6.89 9.74 -20.40
C ARG A 68 -8.40 9.66 -20.66
N ALA A 69 -8.93 10.60 -21.45
CA ALA A 69 -10.32 10.55 -21.86
C ALA A 69 -10.53 9.21 -22.58
N ALA A 70 -11.46 8.40 -22.08
CA ALA A 70 -11.84 7.16 -22.74
C ALA A 70 -12.36 7.53 -24.13
N SER A 71 -11.54 7.32 -25.15
CA SER A 71 -11.98 7.41 -26.53
C SER A 71 -12.56 6.04 -26.86
N PRO A 72 -13.90 5.87 -26.94
CA PRO A 72 -14.45 4.59 -27.31
C PRO A 72 -13.89 4.21 -28.69
N THR A 73 -13.35 3.00 -28.82
CA THR A 73 -12.75 2.51 -30.08
C THR A 73 -13.76 2.48 -31.23
N SER A 74 -15.06 2.51 -30.93
CA SER A 74 -16.11 2.78 -31.90
C SER A 74 -17.09 3.81 -31.33
N ALA A 75 -17.12 4.99 -31.94
CA ALA A 75 -18.31 5.85 -31.87
C ALA A 75 -19.49 5.23 -32.65
N ASP A 76 -19.20 4.28 -33.55
CA ASP A 76 -20.15 3.55 -34.40
C ASP A 76 -20.35 2.09 -33.95
N ALA A 77 -20.92 1.89 -32.76
CA ALA A 77 -21.55 0.61 -32.45
C ALA A 77 -23.07 0.80 -32.48
N GLN A 78 -23.63 0.98 -33.68
CA GLN A 78 -25.03 0.62 -33.88
C GLN A 78 -25.12 -0.90 -33.70
N VAL A 79 -25.42 -1.32 -32.48
CA VAL A 79 -25.84 -2.68 -32.20
C VAL A 79 -27.22 -2.84 -32.87
N VAL A 80 -27.19 -3.23 -34.14
CA VAL A 80 -28.37 -3.67 -34.87
C VAL A 80 -28.76 -5.03 -34.27
N PHE A 81 -29.56 -5.01 -33.21
CA PHE A 81 -30.47 -6.12 -32.94
C PHE A 81 -31.55 -6.07 -34.01
N ALA A 82 -31.25 -6.64 -35.19
CA ALA A 82 -32.24 -6.92 -36.20
C ALA A 82 -33.22 -7.95 -35.63
N ARG A 83 -34.31 -7.45 -35.04
CA ARG A 83 -35.55 -8.21 -34.92
C ARG A 83 -36.40 -7.80 -36.12
N ASP A 84 -36.70 -8.80 -36.93
CA ASP A 84 -37.61 -8.81 -38.09
C ASP A 84 -38.54 -7.59 -38.21
N ALA A 85 -38.25 -6.72 -39.18
CA ALA A 85 -39.24 -5.79 -39.72
C ALA A 85 -38.91 -5.48 -41.19
N ALA A 86 -39.83 -5.84 -42.08
CA ALA A 86 -39.75 -5.68 -43.53
C ALA A 86 -39.64 -4.20 -43.98
N PRO A 87 -39.11 -3.92 -45.19
CA PRO A 87 -38.93 -2.55 -45.64
C PRO A 87 -40.21 -2.01 -46.29
N SER A 88 -40.79 -0.95 -45.73
CA SER A 88 -41.59 -0.03 -46.52
C SER A 88 -41.33 1.43 -46.12
N SER A 89 -41.00 2.19 -47.17
CA SER A 89 -40.87 3.63 -47.32
C SER A 89 -41.64 4.53 -46.35
N SER A 90 -40.99 5.57 -45.80
CA SER A 90 -41.29 6.98 -46.11
C SER A 90 -40.55 7.96 -45.19
N SER A 91 -40.20 9.09 -45.80
CA SER A 91 -39.61 10.31 -45.28
C SER A 91 -40.24 10.87 -44.00
N SER A 92 -39.42 11.22 -43.01
CA SER A 92 -39.60 12.47 -42.24
C SER A 92 -38.30 12.84 -41.51
N SER A 93 -37.81 14.02 -41.85
CA SER A 93 -36.82 14.79 -41.10
C SER A 93 -37.39 15.13 -39.72
N ALA A 94 -36.84 14.50 -38.67
CA ALA A 94 -37.05 14.90 -37.29
C ALA A 94 -35.68 15.00 -36.62
N GLY A 95 -35.37 16.18 -36.07
CA GLY A 95 -34.13 16.44 -35.35
C GLY A 95 -33.92 15.43 -34.23
N SER A 96 -32.80 14.70 -34.29
CA SER A 96 -32.35 13.86 -33.21
C SER A 96 -31.69 14.73 -32.14
N SER A 97 -32.49 15.45 -31.37
CA SER A 97 -32.12 15.75 -29.98
C SER A 97 -31.98 14.40 -29.29
N SER A 98 -30.75 13.95 -29.09
CA SER A 98 -30.43 12.73 -28.37
C SER A 98 -30.94 12.85 -26.94
N SER A 99 -32.21 12.52 -26.73
CA SER A 99 -32.77 12.19 -25.43
C SER A 99 -32.15 10.86 -25.00
N SER A 100 -30.87 10.90 -24.64
CA SER A 100 -30.32 9.93 -23.70
C SER A 100 -31.26 9.96 -22.51
N ALA A 101 -32.06 8.92 -22.34
CA ALA A 101 -32.89 8.78 -21.14
C ALA A 101 -31.99 9.12 -19.95
N PRO A 102 -32.33 10.14 -19.15
CA PRO A 102 -31.44 10.59 -18.10
C PRO A 102 -31.29 9.41 -17.15
N LEU A 103 -30.12 8.76 -17.18
CA LEU A 103 -29.77 7.73 -16.22
C LEU A 103 -30.08 8.30 -14.83
N PRO A 104 -30.67 7.48 -13.93
CA PRO A 104 -31.02 7.96 -12.60
C PRO A 104 -29.78 8.58 -11.95
N PRO A 105 -29.93 9.59 -11.08
CA PRO A 105 -28.80 10.31 -10.51
C PRO A 105 -27.76 9.40 -9.83
N SER A 106 -28.17 8.20 -9.40
CA SER A 106 -27.30 7.14 -8.86
C SER A 106 -26.43 6.42 -9.92
N GLN A 107 -26.84 6.40 -11.19
CA GLN A 107 -26.12 5.77 -12.32
C GLN A 107 -25.37 6.77 -13.18
N ARG A 108 -25.52 8.07 -12.94
CA ARG A 108 -24.65 9.07 -13.55
C ARG A 108 -23.25 8.88 -12.95
N ALA A 109 -22.28 8.52 -13.77
CA ALA A 109 -20.89 8.64 -13.39
C ALA A 109 -20.66 10.10 -13.00
N SER A 110 -20.53 10.39 -11.70
CA SER A 110 -20.20 11.74 -11.25
C SER A 110 -18.85 12.08 -11.88
N PRO A 111 -18.75 13.11 -12.73
CA PRO A 111 -17.48 13.48 -13.36
C PRO A 111 -16.45 13.98 -12.34
N PHE A 112 -16.88 14.22 -11.10
CA PHE A 112 -16.18 15.02 -10.10
C PHE A 112 -15.31 14.24 -9.12
N GLU A 113 -15.41 12.92 -9.02
CA GLU A 113 -14.53 12.18 -8.11
C GLU A 113 -13.85 11.04 -8.84
N ASP A 114 -12.88 11.39 -9.67
CA ASP A 114 -11.83 10.45 -10.03
C ASP A 114 -11.15 9.99 -8.73
N PRO A 115 -11.36 8.72 -8.29
CA PRO A 115 -10.92 8.25 -6.97
C PRO A 115 -9.40 8.31 -6.82
N LEU A 116 -8.69 8.44 -7.96
CA LEU A 116 -7.25 8.53 -7.99
C LEU A 116 -6.71 9.92 -7.64
N ARG A 117 -7.53 10.98 -7.60
CA ARG A 117 -7.09 12.36 -7.32
C ARG A 117 -6.88 12.65 -5.84
N SER A 118 -7.59 11.97 -4.94
CA SER A 118 -7.58 12.25 -3.50
C SER A 118 -6.83 11.20 -2.67
N ILE A 119 -5.96 10.41 -3.30
CA ILE A 119 -5.26 9.32 -2.60
C ILE A 119 -4.16 9.90 -1.72
N VAL A 120 -4.22 9.60 -0.42
CA VAL A 120 -3.13 9.81 0.54
C VAL A 120 -2.33 8.51 0.65
N LEU A 121 -1.00 8.58 0.60
CA LEU A 121 -0.14 7.39 0.57
C LEU A 121 0.77 7.28 1.78
N GLU A 122 1.17 6.05 2.07
CA GLU A 122 2.26 5.67 2.96
C GLU A 122 2.33 6.44 4.30
N ALA A 123 3.36 7.28 4.46
CA ALA A 123 3.64 7.98 5.69
C ALA A 123 2.50 8.93 6.07
N ASP A 124 1.89 9.59 5.08
CA ASP A 124 0.85 10.57 5.33
C ASP A 124 -0.45 9.89 5.77
N LEU A 125 -0.83 8.76 5.15
CA LEU A 125 -2.02 8.03 5.56
C LEU A 125 -1.84 7.44 6.97
N ARG A 126 -0.64 6.95 7.29
CA ARG A 126 -0.29 6.46 8.63
C ARG A 126 -0.31 7.59 9.67
N ARG A 127 0.21 8.77 9.34
CA ARG A 127 0.20 9.96 10.20
C ARG A 127 -1.22 10.42 10.46
N GLN A 128 -2.04 10.56 9.42
CA GLN A 128 -3.45 10.93 9.55
C GLN A 128 -4.21 9.94 10.43
N HIS A 129 -4.05 8.64 10.21
CA HIS A 129 -4.72 7.62 11.02
C HIS A 129 -4.26 7.69 12.50
N THR A 130 -2.96 7.85 12.74
CA THR A 130 -2.42 8.02 14.10
C THR A 130 -2.94 9.30 14.76
N ALA A 131 -3.00 10.41 14.02
CA ALA A 131 -3.53 11.69 14.50
C ALA A 131 -5.02 11.58 14.86
N ASN A 132 -5.82 10.91 14.03
CA ASN A 132 -7.25 10.68 14.30
C ASN A 132 -7.46 9.85 15.57
N ILE A 133 -6.66 8.78 15.76
CA ILE A 133 -6.71 7.98 16.99
C ILE A 133 -6.26 8.80 18.20
N ALA A 134 -5.17 9.56 18.07
CA ALA A 134 -4.67 10.42 19.13
C ALA A 134 -5.71 11.47 19.53
N HIS A 135 -6.38 12.08 18.56
CA HIS A 135 -7.47 13.02 18.79
C HIS A 135 -8.61 12.37 19.58
N HIS A 136 -9.09 11.18 19.17
CA HIS A 136 -10.12 10.46 19.93
C HIS A 136 -9.69 10.13 21.37
N ARG A 137 -8.40 9.87 21.60
CA ARG A 137 -7.85 9.64 22.95
C ARG A 137 -7.84 10.93 23.78
N THR A 138 -7.34 12.03 23.23
CA THR A 138 -7.28 13.34 23.93
C THR A 138 -8.66 13.86 24.29
N VAL A 139 -9.64 13.72 23.38
CA VAL A 139 -11.04 14.12 23.63
C VAL A 139 -11.71 13.22 24.68
N GLY A 140 -11.21 12.00 24.91
CA GLY A 140 -11.79 11.07 25.88
C GLY A 140 -13.06 10.36 25.41
N THR A 141 -13.30 10.29 24.09
CA THR A 141 -14.47 9.60 23.53
C THR A 141 -14.45 8.10 23.90
N TYR A 142 -15.61 7.45 23.81
CA TYR A 142 -15.70 5.99 23.98
C TYR A 142 -14.70 5.25 23.06
N ILE A 143 -14.58 5.70 21.81
CA ILE A 143 -13.64 5.17 20.81
C ILE A 143 -12.19 5.28 21.32
N GLY A 144 -11.80 6.47 21.80
CA GLY A 144 -10.47 6.71 22.36
C GLY A 144 -10.15 5.77 23.54
N ARG A 145 -11.08 5.65 24.49
CA ARG A 145 -10.92 4.74 25.65
C ARG A 145 -10.75 3.28 25.21
N ARG A 146 -11.49 2.82 24.19
CA ARG A 146 -11.33 1.46 23.64
C ARG A 146 -9.98 1.26 22.95
N HIS A 147 -9.48 2.25 22.23
CA HIS A 147 -8.14 2.24 21.63
C HIS A 147 -7.00 2.24 22.66
N VAL A 148 -7.17 2.88 23.82
CA VAL A 148 -6.20 2.79 24.93
C VAL A 148 -6.21 1.38 25.54
N GLN A 149 -7.40 0.81 25.72
CA GLN A 149 -7.57 -0.52 26.30
C GLN A 149 -7.26 -1.68 25.33
N GLY A 150 -6.98 -1.40 24.05
CA GLY A 150 -6.73 -2.43 23.03
C GLY A 150 -7.95 -3.29 22.69
N LEU A 151 -9.16 -2.76 22.90
CA LEU A 151 -10.42 -3.48 22.69
C LEU A 151 -11.09 -3.06 21.37
N PRO A 152 -11.89 -3.93 20.74
CA PRO A 152 -12.59 -3.60 19.50
C PRO A 152 -13.57 -2.43 19.69
N VAL A 153 -13.64 -1.55 18.70
CA VAL A 153 -14.38 -0.28 18.80
C VAL A 153 -15.83 -0.40 18.31
N ARG A 154 -16.09 -1.23 17.29
CA ARG A 154 -17.37 -1.32 16.58
C ARG A 154 -18.44 -2.17 17.30
N GLY A 155 -18.50 -2.13 18.63
CA GLY A 155 -19.54 -2.85 19.41
C GLY A 155 -19.40 -4.38 19.45
N GLN A 156 -18.26 -4.93 19.06
CA GLN A 156 -18.02 -6.37 19.11
C GLN A 156 -18.01 -6.89 20.56
N ARG A 157 -18.57 -8.09 20.79
CA ARG A 157 -18.63 -8.73 22.11
C ARG A 157 -17.24 -9.06 22.64
N THR A 158 -16.89 -8.55 23.83
CA THR A 158 -15.57 -8.75 24.47
C THR A 158 -15.56 -9.75 25.62
N ARG A 159 -16.69 -10.40 25.95
CA ARG A 159 -16.78 -11.33 27.10
C ARG A 159 -15.81 -12.52 26.98
N ARG A 160 -15.66 -13.11 25.79
CA ARG A 160 -14.78 -14.28 25.55
C ARG A 160 -13.43 -13.89 24.96
N ASN A 161 -13.41 -12.95 24.00
CA ASN A 161 -12.23 -12.68 23.16
C ASN A 161 -11.43 -11.43 23.56
N ALA A 162 -11.69 -10.83 24.72
CA ALA A 162 -10.99 -9.61 25.16
C ALA A 162 -9.47 -9.76 25.23
N GLN A 163 -8.98 -10.90 25.75
CA GLN A 163 -7.54 -11.12 25.92
C GLN A 163 -6.82 -11.21 24.57
N THR A 164 -7.39 -11.96 23.63
CA THR A 164 -6.88 -12.06 22.26
C THR A 164 -6.87 -10.69 21.58
N ALA A 165 -7.94 -9.90 21.74
CA ALA A 165 -8.00 -8.54 21.21
C ALA A 165 -6.89 -7.65 21.78
N LYS A 166 -6.69 -7.65 23.11
CA LYS A 166 -5.60 -6.88 23.76
C LYS A 166 -4.21 -7.29 23.28
N LYS A 167 -4.01 -8.58 22.97
CA LYS A 167 -2.75 -9.10 22.43
C LYS A 167 -2.52 -8.62 20.98
N LEU A 168 -3.54 -8.66 20.13
CA LEU A 168 -3.42 -8.41 18.67
C LEU A 168 -3.61 -6.95 18.24
N ASN A 169 -4.27 -6.12 19.07
CA ASN A 169 -4.63 -4.73 18.77
C ASN A 169 -3.68 -3.69 19.38
N ARG A 170 -2.44 -4.09 19.69
CA ARG A 170 -1.41 -3.13 20.12
C ARG A 170 -1.12 -2.17 18.98
N MET A 171 -1.05 -0.87 19.26
CA MET A 171 -0.85 0.17 18.23
C MET A 171 0.49 0.00 17.52
N GLU A 172 1.50 -0.38 18.28
CA GLU A 172 2.74 -0.95 17.75
C GLU A 172 2.48 -2.40 17.35
N ARG A 173 1.70 -2.60 16.28
CA ARG A 173 1.93 -3.81 15.50
C ARG A 173 3.37 -3.69 15.04
N ARG A 174 4.24 -4.56 15.58
CA ARG A 174 5.52 -4.92 14.95
C ARG A 174 5.25 -4.87 13.47
N GLN A 175 5.89 -3.93 12.77
CA GLN A 175 5.62 -3.72 11.37
C GLN A 175 5.79 -5.11 10.74
N TYR A 176 4.68 -5.76 10.38
CA TYR A 176 4.72 -6.93 9.51
C TYR A 176 4.94 -6.34 8.12
N SER A 177 6.10 -5.72 8.01
CA SER A 177 6.78 -5.48 6.79
C SER A 177 7.00 -6.85 6.17
N SER A 178 6.34 -7.08 5.03
CA SER A 178 6.64 -8.21 4.16
C SER A 178 7.94 -8.00 3.38
N TYR A 179 8.62 -6.86 3.54
CA TYR A 179 10.02 -6.74 3.18
C TYR A 179 10.85 -7.21 4.36
N THR A 180 11.75 -8.15 4.07
CA THR A 180 12.87 -8.52 4.93
C THR A 180 13.39 -7.25 5.60
N SER A 181 13.35 -7.16 6.93
CA SER A 181 14.30 -6.27 7.59
C SER A 181 15.64 -6.73 7.06
N ALA A 182 16.33 -5.90 6.27
CA ALA A 182 17.73 -6.12 6.00
C ALA A 182 18.34 -6.38 7.38
N ALA A 183 18.77 -7.62 7.60
CA ALA A 183 19.33 -8.04 8.85
C ALA A 183 20.36 -6.98 9.23
N ALA A 184 20.26 -6.46 10.46
CA ALA A 184 21.18 -5.50 11.02
C ALA A 184 22.60 -5.85 10.55
N SER A 185 23.12 -5.01 9.65
CA SER A 185 24.50 -5.12 9.21
C SER A 185 25.37 -4.91 10.43
N ALA A 186 26.07 -5.98 10.79
CA ALA A 186 27.10 -6.11 11.83
C ALA A 186 26.63 -6.02 13.29
N PRO A 187 26.75 -7.11 14.09
CA PRO A 187 26.98 -6.95 15.52
C PRO A 187 28.28 -6.15 15.74
N PRO A 188 28.40 -5.33 16.80
CA PRO A 188 29.70 -4.75 17.15
C PRO A 188 30.70 -5.90 17.31
N GLN A 189 31.77 -5.88 16.50
CA GLN A 189 32.88 -6.80 16.66
C GLN A 189 33.37 -6.67 18.10
N ALA A 190 33.25 -7.76 18.87
CA ALA A 190 33.94 -7.86 20.14
C ALA A 190 35.45 -7.66 19.89
N PRO A 191 36.17 -6.89 20.72
CA PRO A 191 37.61 -6.74 20.56
C PRO A 191 38.26 -8.13 20.69
N ALA A 192 39.13 -8.44 19.73
CA ALA A 192 39.84 -9.71 19.66
C ALA A 192 40.55 -10.03 21.00
N PRO A 193 40.56 -11.29 21.46
CA PRO A 193 41.36 -11.67 22.61
C PRO A 193 42.84 -11.50 22.24
N THR A 194 43.50 -10.51 22.86
CA THR A 194 44.96 -10.41 22.86
C THR A 194 45.55 -11.72 23.37
N SER A 195 46.47 -12.27 22.59
CA SER A 195 47.23 -13.49 22.81
C SER A 195 47.54 -13.76 24.29
N ALA A 196 46.87 -14.77 24.87
CA ALA A 196 47.34 -15.41 26.08
C ALA A 196 48.67 -16.12 25.75
N GLY A 197 49.74 -15.73 26.45
CA GLY A 197 51.06 -16.36 26.34
C GLY A 197 51.02 -17.86 26.72
N PRO A 198 52.11 -18.61 26.44
CA PRO A 198 52.14 -20.06 26.64
C PRO A 198 51.81 -20.45 28.08
N LEU A 199 51.06 -21.54 28.26
CA LEU A 199 50.59 -22.09 29.55
C LEU A 199 51.70 -22.30 30.61
N SER A 200 52.97 -22.26 30.21
CA SER A 200 54.13 -22.31 31.09
C SER A 200 54.24 -21.12 32.05
N THR A 201 53.69 -19.95 31.70
CA THR A 201 53.79 -18.74 32.54
C THR A 201 52.80 -18.76 33.72
N LEU A 202 51.61 -19.36 33.55
CA LEU A 202 50.60 -19.48 34.61
C LEU A 202 50.96 -20.53 35.68
N LEU A 203 51.70 -21.57 35.31
CA LEU A 203 52.14 -22.61 36.26
C LEU A 203 53.26 -22.12 37.19
N ARG A 204 54.07 -21.13 36.77
CA ARG A 204 55.10 -20.53 37.63
C ARG A 204 54.52 -19.61 38.70
N SER A 205 53.42 -18.91 38.42
CA SER A 205 52.73 -18.05 39.42
C SER A 205 51.92 -18.84 40.46
N LEU A 206 51.49 -20.06 40.14
CA LEU A 206 50.78 -20.93 41.10
C LEU A 206 51.74 -21.75 41.96
N ALA A 207 52.92 -22.13 41.43
CA ALA A 207 53.95 -22.83 42.20
C ALA A 207 54.57 -21.97 43.32
N ALA A 208 54.67 -20.64 43.10
CA ALA A 208 55.18 -19.70 44.11
C ALA A 208 54.23 -19.46 45.31
N ARG A 209 52.96 -19.87 45.22
CA ARG A 209 51.98 -19.72 46.33
C ARG A 209 51.81 -20.97 47.18
N ARG A 210 52.42 -22.10 46.82
CA ARG A 210 52.21 -23.37 47.53
C ARG A 210 53.46 -23.98 48.18
N PHE A 211 54.65 -23.42 47.95
CA PHE A 211 55.88 -23.81 48.66
C PHE A 211 56.68 -22.57 49.13
N GLY A 212 56.45 -22.18 50.39
CA GLY A 212 57.47 -21.68 51.30
C GLY A 212 57.94 -20.21 51.21
N ALA A 213 57.55 -19.42 52.21
CA ALA A 213 58.50 -18.57 52.93
C ALA A 213 58.17 -18.69 54.43
N ALA A 214 59.00 -19.45 55.13
CA ALA A 214 59.34 -19.23 56.53
C ALA A 214 60.50 -18.23 56.55
#